data_AF-S8EAQ1-F1
#
_entry.id   AF-S8EAQ1-F1
#
_cell.length_a   1.000
_cell.length_b   1.000
_cell.length_c   1.000
_cell.angle_alpha   90.00
_cell.angle_beta   90.00
_cell.angle_gamma   90.00
#
_symmetry.space_group_name_H-M   'P 1'
#
loop_
_entity.id
_entity.type
_entity.pdbx_description
1 polymer ?
#
loop_
_entity_poly.entity_id
_entity_poly.type
_entity_poly.pdbx_seq_one_letter_code
_entity_poly.pdbx_strand_id
1 'polypeptide(L)'
;MADRFFRNELPDYVPDTESGSSPLLAGSDSLTELLRLPSAALSLELKKAGLELKNKVVRETWLRKSGPVDDYSLYTGALGTAFLLFKAYQISGDNNDIILCSDIIKACDSASRGSPNLTFICGKAGVYALGAVVSHHIG
;
A
#
# COMPACT_ATOMS: atom_id res chain seq x y z
N MET A 1 19.56 -3.75 20.28
CA MET A 1 18.25 -3.42 19.65
C MET A 1 17.47 -2.37 20.44
N ALA A 2 18.01 -1.77 21.52
CA ALA A 2 17.27 -0.89 22.42
C ALA A 2 17.00 0.55 21.92
N ASP A 3 17.74 1.01 20.89
CA ASP A 3 17.85 2.47 20.63
C ASP A 3 17.23 2.94 19.29
N ARG A 4 16.57 2.06 18.53
CA ARG A 4 15.97 2.38 17.21
C ARG A 4 14.49 2.06 17.11
N PHE A 5 13.71 2.43 18.13
CA PHE A 5 12.26 2.34 18.13
C PHE A 5 11.61 3.44 18.98
N PHE A 6 10.36 3.77 18.66
CA PHE A 6 9.52 4.57 19.55
C PHE A 6 9.01 3.68 20.69
N ARG A 7 9.11 4.14 21.94
CA ARG A 7 8.54 3.42 23.07
C ARG A 7 7.04 3.25 22.83
N ASN A 8 6.54 2.03 22.99
CA ASN A 8 5.12 1.74 22.78
C ASN A 8 4.32 2.25 23.97
N GLU A 9 3.61 3.36 23.78
CA GLU A 9 2.70 3.97 24.78
C GLU A 9 1.23 3.60 24.51
N LEU A 10 0.97 2.70 23.56
CA LEU A 10 -0.38 2.25 23.23
C LEU A 10 -0.96 1.41 24.38
N PRO A 11 -2.26 1.56 24.70
CA PRO A 11 -2.90 0.75 25.72
C PRO A 11 -2.95 -0.72 25.29
N ASP A 12 -2.85 -1.61 26.28
CA ASP A 12 -3.04 -3.04 26.04
C ASP A 12 -4.48 -3.34 25.60
N TYR A 13 -4.63 -4.39 24.80
CA TYR A 13 -5.94 -4.82 24.32
C TYR A 13 -6.82 -5.29 25.47
N VAL A 14 -8.03 -4.74 25.54
CA VAL A 14 -9.07 -5.14 26.50
C VAL A 14 -10.20 -5.83 25.70
N PRO A 15 -10.56 -7.07 26.04
CA PRO A 15 -11.66 -7.76 25.36
C PRO A 15 -13.00 -7.08 25.65
N ASP A 16 -13.85 -6.99 24.62
CA ASP A 16 -15.12 -6.25 24.66
C ASP A 16 -16.10 -6.73 25.76
N THR A 17 -15.91 -7.94 26.29
CA THR A 17 -16.74 -8.55 27.33
C THR A 17 -16.54 -7.96 28.73
N GLU A 18 -15.45 -7.22 28.99
CA GLU A 18 -15.11 -6.69 30.33
C GLU A 18 -15.38 -5.18 30.48
N SER A 19 -16.20 -4.62 29.59
CA SER A 19 -16.53 -3.19 29.49
C SER A 19 -17.45 -2.68 30.62
N GLY A 20 -17.10 -2.94 31.89
CA GLY A 20 -17.79 -2.42 33.08
C GLY A 20 -17.03 -1.30 33.80
N SER A 21 -15.71 -1.19 33.62
CA SER A 21 -14.91 -0.14 34.26
C SER A 21 -13.51 -0.07 33.64
N SER A 22 -13.36 0.57 32.48
CA SER A 22 -12.02 1.00 32.04
C SER A 22 -11.60 2.22 32.85
N PRO A 23 -10.41 2.22 33.48
CA PRO A 23 -9.93 3.38 34.22
C PRO A 23 -9.74 4.55 33.25
N LEU A 24 -10.23 5.73 33.67
CA LEU A 24 -9.99 7.01 33.02
C LEU A 24 -8.48 7.27 32.98
N LEU A 25 -7.80 6.84 31.91
CA LEU A 25 -6.43 7.25 31.63
C LEU A 25 -6.45 8.60 30.90
N ALA A 26 -5.69 9.52 31.50
CA ALA A 26 -5.59 10.93 31.18
C ALA A 26 -4.98 11.16 29.78
N GLY A 27 -5.63 12.05 29.02
CA GLY A 27 -5.17 12.50 27.70
C GLY A 27 -6.02 11.94 26.56
N SER A 28 -7.04 12.69 26.13
CA SER A 28 -7.79 12.37 24.91
C SER A 28 -6.98 12.79 23.68
N ASP A 29 -5.95 12.02 23.35
CA ASP A 29 -5.21 12.20 22.11
C ASP A 29 -5.98 11.53 20.96
N SER A 30 -5.90 12.11 19.76
CA SER A 30 -6.61 11.64 18.55
C SER A 30 -6.35 10.16 18.23
N LEU A 31 -5.19 9.64 18.62
CA LEU A 31 -4.85 8.23 18.50
C LEU A 31 -5.73 7.34 19.40
N THR A 32 -5.94 7.74 20.66
CA THR A 32 -6.75 6.96 21.61
C THR A 32 -8.23 6.98 21.24
N GLU A 33 -8.70 8.02 20.56
CA GLU A 33 -10.04 8.07 19.99
C GLU A 33 -10.18 7.08 18.84
N LEU A 34 -9.18 7.01 17.94
CA LEU A 34 -9.15 6.07 16.82
C LEU A 34 -9.11 4.61 17.28
N LEU A 35 -8.39 4.29 18.36
CA LEU A 35 -8.33 2.94 18.94
C LEU A 35 -9.65 2.49 19.59
N ARG A 36 -10.49 3.42 20.02
CA ARG A 36 -11.80 3.13 20.62
C ARG A 36 -12.89 2.87 19.59
N LEU A 37 -12.62 3.13 18.32
CA LEU A 37 -13.60 2.93 17.26
C LEU A 37 -13.89 1.43 17.05
N PRO A 38 -15.15 1.07 16.78
CA PRO A 38 -15.47 -0.27 16.28
C PRO A 38 -14.68 -0.59 15.01
N SER A 39 -14.32 -1.85 14.81
CA SER A 39 -13.49 -2.31 13.68
C SER A 39 -14.01 -1.86 12.30
N ALA A 40 -15.34 -1.81 12.12
CA ALA A 40 -15.98 -1.34 10.89
C ALA A 40 -15.72 0.16 10.63
N ALA A 41 -15.85 1.02 11.66
CA ALA A 41 -15.59 2.44 11.53
C ALA A 41 -14.10 2.73 11.32
N LEU A 42 -13.25 2.02 12.08
CA LEU A 42 -11.80 2.12 11.96
C LEU A 42 -11.31 1.73 10.55
N SER A 43 -11.79 0.61 10.01
CA SER A 43 -11.40 0.16 8.67
C SER A 43 -11.83 1.12 7.57
N LEU A 44 -12.94 1.83 7.74
CA LEU A 44 -13.40 2.86 6.80
C LEU A 44 -12.46 4.08 6.78
N GLU A 45 -12.06 4.58 7.96
CA GLU A 45 -11.10 5.68 8.08
C GLU A 45 -9.73 5.30 7.50
N LEU A 46 -9.24 4.10 7.81
CA LEU A 46 -7.98 3.58 7.23
C LEU A 46 -8.07 3.39 5.72
N LYS A 47 -9.22 2.95 5.20
CA LYS A 47 -9.45 2.85 3.75
C LYS A 47 -9.38 4.23 3.09
N LYS A 48 -10.00 5.24 3.68
CA LYS A 48 -9.95 6.63 3.18
C LYS A 48 -8.52 7.17 3.17
N ALA A 49 -7.82 7.08 4.29
CA ALA A 49 -6.42 7.50 4.40
C ALA A 49 -5.50 6.74 3.43
N GLY A 50 -5.74 5.43 3.26
CA GLY A 50 -5.02 4.58 2.30
C GLY A 50 -5.21 5.01 0.85
N LEU A 51 -6.43 5.40 0.45
CA LEU A 51 -6.71 5.91 -0.90
C LEU A 51 -6.08 7.28 -1.13
N GLU A 52 -6.08 8.17 -0.14
CA GLU A 52 -5.38 9.45 -0.22
C GLU A 52 -3.86 9.26 -0.36
N LEU A 53 -3.28 8.35 0.42
CA LEU A 53 -1.86 8.00 0.33
C LEU A 53 -1.53 7.38 -1.04
N LYS A 54 -2.37 6.47 -1.55
CA LYS A 54 -2.23 5.91 -2.90
C LYS A 54 -2.11 7.01 -3.95
N ASN A 55 -3.04 7.96 -3.94
CA ASN A 55 -3.04 9.07 -4.91
C ASN A 55 -1.77 9.92 -4.80
N LYS A 56 -1.27 10.15 -3.59
CA LYS A 56 -0.01 10.86 -3.36
C LYS A 56 1.19 10.08 -3.92
N VAL A 57 1.28 8.77 -3.65
CA VAL A 57 2.35 7.91 -4.16
C VAL A 57 2.36 7.91 -5.69
N VAL A 58 1.21 7.65 -6.32
CA VAL A 58 1.09 7.67 -7.80
C VAL A 58 1.54 9.00 -8.39
N ARG A 59 1.16 10.12 -7.76
CA ARG A 59 1.57 11.45 -8.21
C ARG A 59 3.09 11.62 -8.18
N GLU A 60 3.75 11.23 -7.10
CA GLU A 60 5.19 11.44 -6.94
C GLU A 60 6.02 10.42 -7.74
N THR A 61 5.59 9.15 -7.80
CA THR A 61 6.39 8.09 -8.42
C THR A 61 6.15 7.92 -9.92
N TRP A 62 4.99 8.34 -10.42
CA TRP A 62 4.60 8.16 -11.83
C TRP A 62 4.33 9.48 -12.53
N LEU A 63 3.43 10.33 -12.03
CA LEU A 63 3.01 11.54 -12.76
C LEU A 63 4.08 12.65 -12.79
N ARG A 64 4.82 12.84 -11.69
CA ARG A 64 5.91 13.82 -11.61
C ARG A 64 7.20 13.37 -12.28
N LYS A 65 7.38 12.06 -12.44
CA LYS A 65 8.55 11.49 -13.12
C LYS A 65 8.35 11.64 -14.63
N SER A 66 8.87 12.72 -15.20
CA SER A 66 8.92 12.91 -16.64
C SER A 66 10.16 12.19 -17.19
N GLY A 67 10.03 10.92 -17.55
CA GLY A 67 11.14 10.14 -18.09
C GLY A 67 10.92 8.63 -18.11
N PRO A 68 11.88 7.86 -18.68
CA PRO A 68 11.87 6.41 -18.62
C PRO A 68 11.96 5.90 -17.17
N VAL A 69 11.48 4.68 -16.95
CA VAL A 69 11.52 4.04 -15.62
C VAL A 69 12.95 3.61 -15.31
N ASP A 70 13.64 4.36 -14.44
CA ASP A 70 15.00 4.00 -14.00
C ASP A 70 15.04 2.74 -13.11
N ASP A 71 14.08 2.64 -12.18
CA ASP A 71 13.95 1.48 -11.28
C ASP A 71 12.60 0.81 -11.52
N TYR A 72 12.65 -0.39 -12.10
CA TYR A 72 11.48 -1.21 -12.40
C TYR A 72 11.13 -2.18 -11.26
N SER A 73 11.95 -2.29 -10.22
CA SER A 73 11.75 -3.29 -9.16
C SER A 73 10.47 -3.03 -8.35
N LEU A 74 9.94 -4.07 -7.69
CA LEU A 74 8.82 -3.92 -6.78
C LEU A 74 9.24 -3.26 -5.46
N TYR A 75 10.49 -3.47 -5.06
CA TYR A 75 11.01 -3.01 -3.76
C TYR A 75 11.07 -1.48 -3.64
N THR A 76 11.65 -0.82 -4.64
CA THR A 76 11.90 0.64 -4.63
C THR A 76 11.42 1.34 -5.89
N GLY A 77 11.02 0.58 -6.91
CA GLY A 77 10.72 1.07 -8.24
C GLY A 77 9.24 1.24 -8.55
N ALA A 78 8.97 1.54 -9.82
CA ALA A 78 7.63 1.82 -10.32
C ALA A 78 6.68 0.60 -10.25
N LEU A 79 7.22 -0.62 -10.26
CA LEU A 79 6.41 -1.83 -10.08
C LEU A 79 5.78 -1.91 -8.67
N GLY A 80 6.42 -1.31 -7.65
CA GLY A 80 5.82 -1.18 -6.32
C GLY A 80 4.56 -0.32 -6.35
N THR A 81 4.57 0.78 -7.12
CA THR A 81 3.39 1.61 -7.36
C THR A 81 2.32 0.86 -8.13
N ALA A 82 2.69 0.09 -9.16
CA ALA A 82 1.73 -0.76 -9.88
C ALA A 82 1.08 -1.79 -8.96
N PHE A 83 1.86 -2.42 -8.07
CA PHE A 83 1.33 -3.38 -7.09
C PHE A 83 0.37 -2.71 -6.11
N LEU A 84 0.68 -1.50 -5.64
CA LEU A 84 -0.22 -0.71 -4.79
C LEU A 84 -1.54 -0.39 -5.49
N LEU A 85 -1.50 0.00 -6.77
CA LEU A 85 -2.70 0.23 -7.60
C LEU A 85 -3.53 -1.04 -7.76
N PHE A 86 -2.89 -2.19 -8.02
CA PHE A 86 -3.60 -3.47 -8.12
C PHE A 86 -4.28 -3.85 -6.80
N LYS A 87 -3.62 -3.65 -5.66
CA LYS A 87 -4.23 -3.85 -4.34
C LYS A 87 -5.39 -2.89 -4.07
N ALA A 88 -5.28 -1.64 -4.52
CA ALA A 88 -6.36 -0.68 -4.43
C ALA A 88 -7.57 -1.12 -5.26
N TYR A 89 -7.35 -1.55 -6.51
CA TYR A 89 -8.39 -2.11 -7.38
C TYR A 89 -9.12 -3.29 -6.74
N GLN A 90 -8.41 -4.22 -6.08
CA GLN A 90 -9.05 -5.34 -5.38
C GLN A 90 -10.03 -4.90 -4.27
N ILE A 91 -9.86 -3.71 -3.70
CA ILE A 91 -10.69 -3.18 -2.61
C ILE A 91 -11.75 -2.17 -3.11
N SER A 92 -11.41 -1.36 -4.12
CA SER A 92 -12.29 -0.31 -4.66
C SER A 92 -13.12 -0.77 -5.86
N GLY A 93 -12.60 -1.71 -6.65
CA GLY A 93 -13.15 -2.07 -7.97
C GLY A 93 -12.97 -0.99 -9.04
N ASP A 94 -12.10 0.01 -8.82
CA ASP A 94 -11.93 1.13 -9.76
C ASP A 94 -11.13 0.72 -11.00
N ASN A 95 -11.79 0.71 -12.16
CA ASN A 95 -11.17 0.33 -13.42
C ASN A 95 -10.04 1.30 -13.85
N ASN A 96 -10.02 2.53 -13.37
CA ASN A 96 -8.92 3.44 -13.68
C ASN A 96 -7.61 2.97 -13.04
N ASP A 97 -7.69 2.39 -11.84
CA ASP A 97 -6.52 1.88 -11.12
C ASP A 97 -5.88 0.70 -11.84
N ILE A 98 -6.68 -0.22 -12.41
CA ILE A 98 -6.16 -1.37 -13.14
C ILE A 98 -5.58 -0.99 -14.51
N ILE A 99 -6.18 -0.01 -15.20
CA ILE A 99 -5.64 0.52 -16.47
C ILE A 99 -4.29 1.18 -16.21
N LEU A 100 -4.20 2.05 -15.20
CA LEU A 100 -2.95 2.71 -14.83
C LEU A 100 -1.89 1.70 -14.37
N CYS A 101 -2.29 0.66 -13.63
CA CYS A 101 -1.42 -0.44 -13.24
C CYS A 101 -0.80 -1.13 -14.48
N SER A 102 -1.61 -1.43 -15.49
CA SER A 102 -1.15 -2.03 -16.76
C SER A 102 -0.12 -1.16 -17.48
N ASP A 103 -0.35 0.15 -17.53
CA ASP A 103 0.57 1.07 -18.20
C ASP A 103 1.92 1.18 -17.50
N ILE A 104 1.93 1.20 -16.15
CA ILE A 104 3.17 1.15 -15.38
C ILE A 104 3.90 -0.17 -15.62
N ILE A 105 3.19 -1.31 -15.66
CA ILE A 105 3.80 -2.62 -15.91
C ILE A 105 4.46 -2.67 -17.30
N LYS A 106 3.84 -2.11 -18.34
CA LYS A 106 4.43 -2.04 -19.68
C LYS A 106 5.74 -1.23 -19.70
N ALA A 107 5.78 -0.13 -18.94
CA ALA A 107 7.00 0.66 -18.78
C ALA A 107 8.08 -0.12 -18.00
N CYS A 108 7.68 -0.84 -16.94
CA CYS A 108 8.58 -1.72 -16.19
C CYS A 108 9.12 -2.89 -17.04
N ASP A 109 8.30 -3.51 -17.90
CA ASP A 109 8.74 -4.55 -18.84
C ASP A 109 9.86 -4.02 -19.72
N SER A 110 9.63 -2.85 -20.34
CA SER A 110 10.61 -2.17 -21.19
C SER A 110 11.91 -1.87 -20.44
N ALA A 111 11.82 -1.36 -19.21
CA ALA A 111 12.97 -1.04 -18.37
C ALA A 111 13.72 -2.27 -17.82
N SER A 112 13.02 -3.40 -17.67
CA SER A 112 13.63 -4.65 -17.16
C SER A 112 14.44 -5.41 -18.20
N ARG A 113 14.39 -5.01 -19.48
CA ARG A 113 15.09 -5.67 -20.59
C ARG A 113 16.60 -5.64 -20.36
N GLY A 114 17.21 -6.82 -20.31
CA GLY A 114 18.65 -6.98 -20.06
C GLY A 114 19.04 -7.10 -18.59
N SER A 115 18.09 -7.00 -17.65
CA SER A 115 18.41 -7.20 -16.24
C SER A 115 18.65 -8.68 -15.89
N PRO A 116 19.70 -9.01 -15.11
CA PRO A 116 19.95 -10.35 -14.62
C PRO A 116 19.05 -10.75 -13.44
N ASN A 117 18.34 -9.81 -12.81
CA ASN A 117 17.56 -10.08 -11.61
C ASN A 117 16.26 -10.84 -11.92
N LEU A 118 16.05 -11.98 -11.26
CA LEU A 118 14.93 -12.90 -11.54
C LEU A 118 13.88 -12.97 -10.45
N THR A 119 14.06 -12.35 -9.29
CA THR A 119 13.13 -12.51 -8.16
C THR A 119 11.85 -11.69 -8.35
N PHE A 120 10.81 -11.99 -7.56
CA PHE A 120 9.57 -11.20 -7.60
C PHE A 120 9.77 -9.77 -7.10
N ILE A 121 10.54 -9.60 -6.02
CA ILE A 121 10.69 -8.29 -5.34
C ILE A 121 11.68 -7.37 -6.09
N CYS A 122 12.80 -7.91 -6.58
CA CYS A 122 13.88 -7.11 -7.18
C CYS A 122 14.12 -7.40 -8.67
N GLY A 123 13.35 -8.30 -9.28
CA GLY A 123 13.63 -8.84 -10.60
C GLY A 123 12.44 -8.87 -11.53
N LYS A 124 12.68 -9.44 -12.72
CA LYS A 124 11.69 -9.48 -13.81
C LYS A 124 10.54 -10.46 -13.57
N ALA A 125 10.70 -11.44 -12.67
CA ALA A 125 9.58 -12.30 -12.31
C ALA A 125 8.43 -11.51 -11.68
N GLY A 126 8.71 -10.41 -10.97
CA GLY A 126 7.68 -9.52 -10.44
C GLY A 126 6.87 -8.86 -11.55
N VAL A 127 7.57 -8.34 -12.56
CA VAL A 127 6.94 -7.68 -13.71
C VAL A 127 6.05 -8.66 -14.47
N TYR A 128 6.55 -9.86 -14.78
CA TYR A 128 5.78 -10.84 -15.55
C TYR A 128 4.61 -11.44 -14.75
N ALA A 129 4.83 -11.80 -13.48
CA ALA A 129 3.79 -12.37 -12.65
C ALA A 129 2.65 -11.36 -12.40
N LEU A 130 3.00 -10.11 -12.07
CA LEU A 130 1.99 -9.07 -11.88
C LEU A 130 1.29 -8.73 -13.20
N GLY A 131 2.05 -8.63 -14.30
CA GLY A 131 1.50 -8.40 -15.64
C GLY A 131 0.48 -9.47 -16.04
N ALA A 132 0.80 -10.76 -15.85
CA ALA A 132 -0.10 -11.86 -16.17
C ALA A 132 -1.42 -11.79 -15.37
N VAL A 133 -1.34 -11.51 -14.06
CA VAL A 133 -2.52 -11.40 -13.19
C VAL A 133 -3.36 -10.17 -13.57
N VAL A 134 -2.72 -9.02 -13.80
CA VAL A 134 -3.42 -7.79 -14.19
C VAL A 134 -4.10 -7.97 -15.55
N SER A 135 -3.42 -8.56 -16.53
CA SER A 135 -4.02 -8.88 -17.83
C SER A 135 -5.24 -9.81 -17.69
N HIS A 136 -5.17 -10.82 -16.83
CA HIS A 136 -6.31 -11.71 -16.57
C HIS A 136 -7.54 -10.97 -16.01
N HIS A 137 -7.33 -9.94 -15.18
CA HIS A 137 -8.42 -9.12 -14.65
C HIS A 137 -8.97 -8.09 -15.65
N ILE A 138 -8.18 -7.66 -16.64
CA ILE A 138 -8.62 -6.70 -17.66
C ILE A 138 -9.44 -7.40 -18.77
N GLY A 139 -9.12 -8.66 -19.09
CA GLY A 139 -9.78 -9.45 -20.14
C GLY A 139 -8.82 -9.87 -21.23
#